data_AF-A0A2H6GXX0-F1
#
_entry.id   AF-A0A2H6GXX0-F1
#
_cell.length_a   1.000
_cell.length_b   1.000
_cell.length_c   1.000
_cell.angle_alpha   90.00
_cell.angle_beta   90.00
_cell.angle_gamma   90.00
#
_symmetry.space_group_name_H-M   'P 1'
#
loop_
_entity.id
_entity.type
_entity.pdbx_description
1 polymer ?
#
loop_
_entity_poly.entity_id
_entity_poly.type
_entity_poly.pdbx_seq_one_letter_code
_entity_poly.pdbx_strand_id
1 'polypeptide(L)'
;MDGNETPASESRTKGALCYIPFAGWIISLFFILTEREDRYVRFNALQSMMLLFLYIGLRIILGLLTGFFESTDMVVTILTTTDRLISPVYFIASIILIYKSYIGVKVLLPKIGPVAEEEV
;
A
#
# COMPACT_ATOMS: atom_id res chain seq x y z
N MET A 1 14.43 3.47 -14.27
CA MET A 1 14.88 4.88 -14.12
C MET A 1 16.09 4.83 -13.22
N ASP A 2 17.19 5.42 -13.66
CA ASP A 2 18.42 5.53 -12.85
C ASP A 2 18.09 6.25 -11.52
N GLY A 3 18.67 5.79 -10.41
CA GLY A 3 18.39 6.27 -9.06
C GLY A 3 18.84 7.71 -8.79
N ASN A 4 19.34 8.41 -9.80
CA ASN A 4 19.95 9.73 -9.70
C ASN A 4 19.09 10.89 -10.26
N GLU A 5 17.96 10.60 -10.91
CA GLU A 5 17.07 11.63 -11.46
C GLU A 5 15.80 11.80 -10.62
N THR A 6 15.57 13.00 -10.12
CA THR A 6 14.35 13.32 -9.37
C THR A 6 13.16 13.38 -10.34
N PRO A 7 12.04 12.67 -10.08
CA PRO A 7 10.87 12.71 -10.95
C PRO A 7 10.29 14.13 -11.05
N ALA A 8 9.60 14.40 -12.17
CA ALA A 8 8.88 15.66 -12.35
C ALA A 8 7.90 15.91 -11.19
N SER A 9 7.68 17.19 -10.85
CA SER A 9 6.82 17.58 -9.73
C SER A 9 5.41 17.00 -9.81
N GLU A 10 4.87 16.92 -11.03
CA GLU A 10 3.56 16.32 -11.30
C GLU A 10 3.55 14.82 -10.99
N SER A 11 4.57 14.07 -11.44
CA SER A 11 4.73 12.64 -11.17
C SER A 11 4.83 12.36 -9.67
N ARG A 12 5.55 13.20 -8.92
CA ARG A 12 5.65 13.10 -7.45
C ARG A 12 4.30 13.27 -6.77
N THR A 13 3.53 14.25 -7.23
CA THR A 13 2.18 14.51 -6.71
C THR A 13 1.23 13.34 -7.02
N LYS A 14 1.20 12.87 -8.27
CA LYS A 14 0.41 11.70 -8.69
C LYS A 14 0.77 10.45 -7.89
N GLY A 15 2.05 10.18 -7.68
CA GLY A 15 2.52 9.07 -6.86
C GLY A 15 2.07 9.17 -5.40
N ALA A 16 2.13 10.36 -4.80
CA ALA A 16 1.66 10.58 -3.43
C ALA A 16 0.14 10.35 -3.28
N LEU A 17 -0.66 10.78 -4.26
CA LEU A 17 -2.12 10.59 -4.24
C LEU A 17 -2.53 9.11 -4.21
N CYS A 18 -1.71 8.22 -4.78
CA CYS A 18 -1.98 6.77 -4.78
C CYS A 18 -2.12 6.20 -3.37
N TYR A 19 -1.44 6.75 -2.37
CA TYR A 19 -1.37 6.19 -1.01
C TYR A 19 -2.42 6.76 -0.04
N ILE A 20 -3.34 7.61 -0.50
CA ILE A 20 -4.41 8.14 0.34
C ILE A 20 -5.28 6.97 0.86
N PRO A 21 -5.45 6.78 2.18
CA PRO A 21 -6.10 5.57 2.71
C PRO A 21 -7.54 5.31 2.22
N PHE A 22 -8.34 6.37 2.03
CA PHE A 22 -9.77 6.23 1.69
C PHE A 22 -10.05 6.18 0.18
N ALA A 23 -9.24 6.88 -0.62
CA ALA A 23 -9.48 7.09 -2.06
C ALA A 23 -8.30 6.65 -2.94
N GLY A 24 -7.15 6.35 -2.35
CA GLY A 24 -5.91 6.05 -3.05
C GLY A 24 -6.00 4.82 -3.94
N TRP A 25 -6.88 3.87 -3.63
CA TRP A 25 -7.11 2.69 -4.46
C TRP A 25 -7.80 3.01 -5.79
N ILE A 26 -8.78 3.93 -5.79
CA ILE A 26 -9.45 4.40 -7.01
C ILE A 26 -8.42 5.15 -7.87
N ILE A 27 -7.65 6.02 -7.23
CA ILE A 27 -6.60 6.81 -7.88
C ILE A 27 -5.51 5.90 -8.46
N SER A 28 -5.11 4.89 -7.70
CA SER A 28 -4.12 3.90 -8.14
C SER A 28 -4.63 3.11 -9.33
N LEU A 29 -5.88 2.63 -9.31
CA LEU A 29 -6.48 1.95 -10.45
C LEU A 29 -6.51 2.85 -11.68
N PHE A 30 -6.93 4.10 -11.51
CA PHE A 30 -6.94 5.09 -12.59
C PHE A 30 -5.56 5.28 -13.20
N PHE A 31 -4.52 5.49 -12.38
CA PHE A 31 -3.15 5.68 -12.88
C PHE A 31 -2.54 4.41 -13.47
N ILE A 32 -2.83 3.22 -12.95
CA ILE A 32 -2.41 1.95 -13.58
C ILE A 32 -2.94 1.86 -15.02
N LEU A 33 -4.17 2.32 -15.27
CA LEU A 33 -4.81 2.24 -16.58
C LEU A 33 -4.39 3.37 -17.54
N THR A 34 -4.15 4.56 -17.00
CA THR A 34 -3.92 5.78 -17.80
C THR A 34 -2.45 6.15 -17.96
N GLU A 35 -1.61 5.91 -16.94
CA GLU A 35 -0.20 6.30 -16.94
C GLU A 35 0.67 5.16 -17.45
N ARG A 36 0.85 5.09 -18.78
CA ARG A 36 1.67 4.06 -19.43
C ARG A 36 3.14 4.42 -19.58
N GLU A 37 3.44 5.72 -19.69
CA GLU A 37 4.80 6.20 -19.94
C GLU A 37 5.53 6.54 -18.63
N ASP A 38 4.81 7.08 -17.65
CA ASP A 38 5.39 7.48 -16.37
C ASP A 38 5.57 6.26 -15.44
N ARG A 39 6.74 5.64 -15.56
CA ARG A 39 7.16 4.52 -14.70
C ARG A 39 7.18 4.88 -13.21
N TYR A 40 7.35 6.14 -12.82
CA TYR A 40 7.32 6.52 -11.41
C TYR A 40 5.91 6.48 -10.85
N VAL A 41 4.94 7.03 -11.59
CA VAL A 41 3.53 7.03 -11.20
C VAL A 41 2.97 5.61 -11.22
N ARG A 42 3.27 4.84 -12.27
CA ARG A 42 2.82 3.45 -12.42
C ARG A 42 3.33 2.55 -11.30
N PHE A 43 4.60 2.71 -10.90
CA PHE A 43 5.17 2.02 -9.74
C PHE A 43 4.43 2.33 -8.45
N ASN A 44 4.19 3.61 -8.14
CA ASN A 44 3.50 4.00 -6.91
C ASN A 44 2.03 3.56 -6.88
N ALA A 45 1.38 3.57 -8.04
CA ALA A 45 0.02 3.10 -8.19
C ALA A 45 -0.08 1.58 -7.96
N LEU A 46 0.82 0.78 -8.56
CA LEU A 46 0.89 -0.67 -8.32
C LEU A 46 1.24 -0.99 -6.86
N GLN A 47 2.26 -0.34 -6.30
CA GLN A 47 2.67 -0.56 -4.91
C GLN A 47 1.56 -0.21 -3.91
N SER A 48 0.81 0.88 -4.14
CA SER A 48 -0.34 1.22 -3.31
C SER A 48 -1.48 0.19 -3.41
N MET A 49 -1.77 -0.27 -4.62
CA MET A 49 -2.79 -1.31 -4.83
C MET A 49 -2.41 -2.62 -4.12
N MET A 50 -1.14 -3.03 -4.21
CA MET A 50 -0.63 -4.21 -3.50
C MET A 50 -0.67 -4.04 -1.98
N LEU A 51 -0.33 -2.86 -1.46
CA LEU A 51 -0.43 -2.55 -0.04
C LEU A 51 -1.87 -2.66 0.45
N LEU A 52 -2.85 -2.18 -0.33
CA LEU A 52 -4.26 -2.36 -0.03
C LEU A 52 -4.66 -3.85 -0.02
N PHE A 53 -4.27 -4.63 -1.03
CA PHE A 53 -4.59 -6.05 -1.08
C PHE A 53 -3.97 -6.82 0.07
N LEU A 54 -2.75 -6.49 0.50
CA LEU A 54 -2.14 -7.08 1.69
C LEU A 54 -2.95 -6.72 2.95
N TYR A 55 -3.34 -5.46 3.10
CA TYR A 55 -4.16 -5.00 4.23
C TYR A 55 -5.51 -5.73 4.29
N ILE A 56 -6.25 -5.78 3.19
CA ILE A 56 -7.55 -6.47 3.11
C ILE A 56 -7.38 -7.98 3.31
N GLY A 57 -6.40 -8.59 2.65
CA GLY A 57 -6.13 -10.02 2.76
C GLY A 57 -5.81 -10.45 4.20
N LEU A 58 -4.98 -9.69 4.91
CA LEU A 58 -4.66 -9.96 6.31
C LEU A 58 -5.89 -9.85 7.22
N ARG A 59 -6.74 -8.83 7.00
CA ARG A 59 -8.00 -8.64 7.72
C ARG A 59 -8.98 -9.79 7.50
N ILE A 60 -9.12 -10.25 6.25
CA ILE A 60 -9.97 -11.40 5.91
C ILE A 60 -9.47 -12.66 6.61
N ILE A 61 -8.15 -12.94 6.52
CA ILE A 61 -7.56 -14.13 7.15
C ILE A 61 -7.79 -14.11 8.67
N LEU A 62 -7.53 -12.99 9.33
CA LEU A 62 -7.77 -12.87 10.77
C LEU A 62 -9.25 -12.98 11.15
N GLY A 63 -10.15 -12.42 10.35
CA GLY A 63 -11.59 -12.55 10.56
C GLY A 63 -12.06 -14.00 10.44
N LEU A 64 -11.59 -14.72 9.41
CA LEU A 64 -11.88 -16.15 9.24
C LEU A 64 -11.34 -16.96 10.42
N LEU A 65 -10.07 -16.77 10.80
CA LEU A 65 -9.46 -17.45 11.94
C LEU A 65 -10.23 -17.20 13.24
N THR A 66 -10.64 -15.95 13.49
CA THR A 66 -11.41 -15.60 14.69
C THR A 66 -12.77 -16.30 14.71
N GLY A 67 -13.41 -16.47 13.55
CA GLY A 67 -14.70 -17.16 13.43
C GLY A 67 -14.65 -18.67 13.66
N PHE A 68 -13.47 -19.29 13.64
CA PHE A 68 -13.30 -20.72 13.94
C PHE A 68 -13.23 -21.04 15.44
N PHE A 69 -12.96 -20.04 16.30
CA PHE A 69 -12.79 -20.22 17.74
C PHE A 69 -13.97 -19.64 18.52
N GLU A 70 -14.20 -20.14 19.73
CA GLU A 70 -15.23 -19.59 20.62
C GLU A 70 -14.76 -18.30 21.28
N SER A 71 -15.68 -17.39 21.58
CA SER A 71 -15.36 -16.03 22.03
C SER A 71 -14.65 -15.96 23.39
N THR A 72 -14.69 -17.03 24.18
CA THR A 72 -14.00 -17.15 25.48
C THR A 72 -12.55 -17.63 25.37
N ASP A 73 -12.10 -18.03 24.19
CA ASP A 73 -10.73 -18.50 24.00
C ASP A 73 -9.73 -17.34 24.07
N MET A 74 -8.62 -17.57 24.78
CA MET A 74 -7.47 -16.66 24.79
C MET A 74 -6.98 -16.36 23.37
N VAL A 75 -7.11 -17.32 22.46
CA VAL A 75 -6.78 -17.20 21.03
C VAL A 75 -7.58 -16.08 20.36
N VAL A 76 -8.89 -16.00 20.60
CA VAL A 76 -9.75 -14.93 20.05
C VAL A 76 -9.32 -13.57 20.57
N THR A 77 -8.96 -13.47 21.85
CA THR A 77 -8.46 -12.21 22.44
C THR A 77 -7.16 -11.76 21.76
N ILE A 78 -6.24 -12.68 21.49
CA ILE A 78 -4.98 -12.39 20.79
C ILE A 78 -5.25 -11.96 19.33
N LEU A 79 -6.08 -12.70 18.60
CA LEU A 79 -6.41 -12.41 17.20
C LEU A 79 -7.10 -11.05 17.05
N THR A 80 -8.09 -10.76 17.88
CA THR A 80 -8.82 -9.47 17.86
C THR A 80 -7.95 -8.29 18.31
N THR A 81 -7.02 -8.51 19.24
CA THR A 81 -6.06 -7.47 19.63
C THR A 81 -5.05 -7.19 18.52
N THR A 82 -4.57 -8.24 17.85
CA THR A 82 -3.68 -8.13 16.68
C THR A 82 -4.36 -7.40 15.53
N ASP A 83 -5.63 -7.71 15.26
CA ASP A 83 -6.43 -7.07 14.22
C ASP A 83 -6.52 -5.54 14.37
N ARG A 84 -6.70 -5.07 15.61
CA ARG A 84 -6.74 -3.63 15.93
C ARG A 84 -5.44 -2.89 15.61
N LEU A 85 -4.30 -3.57 15.63
CA LEU A 85 -2.99 -2.98 15.34
C LEU A 85 -2.69 -2.85 13.84
N ILE A 86 -3.41 -3.56 12.97
CA ILE A 86 -3.15 -3.53 11.53
C ILE A 86 -3.52 -2.18 10.91
N SER A 87 -4.68 -1.62 11.28
CA SER A 87 -5.16 -0.33 10.77
C SER A 87 -4.17 0.83 11.01
N PRO A 88 -3.63 1.05 12.23
CA PRO A 88 -2.64 2.11 12.43
C PRO A 88 -1.33 1.83 11.69
N VAL A 89 -0.88 0.58 11.58
CA VAL A 89 0.33 0.24 10.80
C VAL A 89 0.14 0.57 9.31
N TYR A 90 -0.99 0.18 8.72
CA TYR A 90 -1.34 0.53 7.35
C TYR A 90 -1.40 2.06 7.16
N PHE A 91 -2.06 2.76 8.09
CA PHE A 91 -2.17 4.22 8.03
C PHE A 91 -0.81 4.91 8.09
N ILE A 92 0.06 4.52 9.04
CA ILE A 92 1.42 5.07 9.16
C ILE A 92 2.24 4.77 7.91
N ALA A 93 2.18 3.54 7.38
CA ALA A 93 2.85 3.17 6.15
C ALA A 93 2.38 4.05 4.97
N SER A 94 1.07 4.27 4.83
CA SER A 94 0.49 5.18 3.84
C SER A 94 1.05 6.59 3.98
N ILE A 95 1.07 7.18 5.19
CA ILE A 95 1.61 8.53 5.40
C ILE A 95 3.09 8.62 5.02
N ILE A 96 3.91 7.62 5.41
CA ILE A 96 5.33 7.56 5.04
C ILE A 96 5.49 7.52 3.51
N LEU A 97 4.68 6.71 2.82
CA LEU A 97 4.73 6.56 1.37
C LEU A 97 4.23 7.80 0.63
N ILE A 98 3.22 8.50 1.15
CA ILE A 98 2.80 9.82 0.65
C ILE A 98 4.00 10.78 0.71
N TYR A 99 4.63 10.92 1.87
CA TYR A 99 5.75 11.82 2.07
C TYR A 99 6.93 11.48 1.15
N LYS A 100 7.32 10.21 1.11
CA LYS A 100 8.43 9.72 0.28
C LYS A 100 8.16 9.89 -1.21
N SER A 101 6.93 9.62 -1.65
CA SER A 101 6.53 9.80 -3.04
C SER A 101 6.51 11.27 -3.45
N TYR A 102 6.12 12.15 -2.52
CA TYR A 102 6.09 13.59 -2.75
C TYR A 102 7.48 14.20 -2.90
N ILE A 103 8.47 13.74 -2.13
CA ILE A 103 9.87 14.18 -2.29
C ILE A 103 10.56 13.55 -3.52
N GLY A 104 9.96 12.52 -4.12
CA GLY A 104 10.49 11.84 -5.31
C GLY A 104 11.34 10.61 -5.00
N VAL A 105 11.31 10.12 -3.75
CA VAL A 105 12.05 8.93 -3.33
C VAL A 105 11.20 7.70 -3.55
N LYS A 106 11.64 6.81 -4.45
CA LYS A 106 11.08 5.47 -4.57
C LYS A 106 11.45 4.64 -3.34
N VAL A 107 10.46 4.31 -2.52
CA VAL A 107 10.61 3.37 -1.41
C VAL A 107 10.01 2.05 -1.83
N LEU A 108 10.84 1.01 -1.88
CA LEU A 108 10.41 -0.36 -2.11
C LEU A 108 9.98 -0.95 -0.76
N LEU A 109 8.70 -1.26 -0.62
CA LEU A 109 8.26 -2.05 0.54
C LEU A 109 8.84 -3.47 0.44
N PRO A 110 9.30 -4.11 1.53
CA PRO A 110 9.82 -5.46 1.49
C PRO A 110 8.81 -6.42 0.85
N LYS A 111 9.25 -7.26 -0.08
CA LYS A 111 8.45 -8.20 -0.91
C LYS A 111 7.45 -7.57 -1.90
N ILE A 112 6.86 -6.41 -1.60
CA ILE A 112 5.90 -5.73 -2.49
C ILE A 112 6.61 -4.89 -3.56
N GLY A 113 7.65 -4.16 -3.17
CA GLY A 113 8.41 -3.26 -4.04
C GLY A 113 9.03 -3.94 -5.26
N PRO A 114 9.72 -5.09 -5.10
CA PRO A 114 10.33 -5.79 -6.24
C PRO A 114 9.30 -6.28 -7.27
N VAL A 115 8.15 -6.79 -6.82
CA VAL A 115 7.06 -7.24 -7.70
C VAL A 115 6.46 -6.06 -8.47
N ALA A 116 6.28 -4.91 -7.82
CA ALA A 116 5.81 -3.70 -8.49
C ALA A 116 6.84 -3.14 -9.49
N GLU A 117 8.14 -3.40 -9.29
CA GLU A 117 9.20 -2.97 -10.20
C GLU A 117 9.33 -3.87 -11.44
N GLU A 118 9.05 -5.18 -11.31
CA GLU A 118 9.02 -6.12 -12.44
C GLU A 118 7.89 -5.81 -13.45
N GLU A 119 6.80 -5.22 -12.98
CA GLU A 119 5.60 -4.93 -13.80
C GLU A 119 5.67 -3.59 -14.55
N VAL A 120 6.69 -2.75 -14.32
CA VAL A 120 6.80 -1.37 -14.79
C VAL A 120 7.87 -1.18 -15.86
#